data_AF-A0A5K1K580-F1
#
_entry.id   AF-A0A5K1K580-F1
#
_cell.length_a   1.000
_cell.length_b   1.000
_cell.length_c   1.000
_cell.angle_alpha   90.00
_cell.angle_beta   90.00
_cell.angle_gamma   90.00
#
_symmetry.space_group_name_H-M   'P 1'
#
loop_
_entity.id
_entity.type
_entity.pdbx_description
1 polymer ?
#
loop_
_entity_poly.entity_id
_entity_poly.type
_entity_poly.pdbx_seq_one_letter_code
_entity_poly.pdbx_strand_id
1 'polypeptide(L)'
;MQFNREEEITAELNMTEEEIAKYDRLKKNYEDPTYEVVSGIFRALSKKKIIGTGNFQRYVALPESTDLSARRSHRVRNPSRDGHPAVKANLKAVQGDLFLLEKYVFFVSKQPTLIELSDIHQVVFSRLGTSMGANAARTFDMKIVTKGGSDLTFTSVNKEEHEVVSSYLQDKKVKTKNEMMEGELPIALDDEDEEMQSVASSGEEAPKPRRG
;
A
#
# COMPACT_ATOMS: atom_id res chain seq x y z
N MET A 1 8.35 20.71 1.19
CA MET A 1 7.57 21.84 1.73
C MET A 1 6.23 21.29 2.16
N GLN A 2 5.74 21.70 3.33
CA GLN A 2 4.43 21.32 3.84
C GLN A 2 3.63 22.61 4.01
N PHE A 3 2.44 22.63 3.42
CA PHE A 3 1.53 23.77 3.48
C PHE A 3 0.24 23.33 4.16
N ASN A 4 -0.40 24.23 4.91
CA ASN A 4 -1.75 23.98 5.37
C ASN A 4 -2.73 24.20 4.19
N ARG A 5 -3.79 23.39 4.11
CA ARG A 5 -4.73 23.43 2.96
C ARG A 5 -5.57 24.71 2.93
N GLU A 6 -5.83 25.27 4.10
CA GLU A 6 -6.63 26.48 4.29
C GLU A 6 -5.77 27.75 4.30
N GLU A 7 -4.45 27.61 4.18
CA GLU A 7 -3.54 28.75 4.14
C GLU A 7 -3.64 29.40 2.76
N GLU A 8 -4.06 30.65 2.73
CA GLU A 8 -4.11 31.49 1.54
C GLU A 8 -2.99 32.54 1.60
N ILE A 9 -2.46 32.88 0.42
CA ILE A 9 -1.42 33.90 0.31
C ILE A 9 -1.80 34.90 -0.78
N THR A 10 -1.67 36.17 -0.43
CA THR A 10 -1.67 37.28 -1.39
C THR A 10 -0.24 37.63 -1.73
N ALA A 11 0.11 37.51 -3.01
CA ALA A 11 1.48 37.74 -3.47
C ALA A 11 1.49 38.56 -4.76
N GLU A 12 2.31 39.61 -4.76
CA GLU A 12 2.62 40.40 -5.95
C GLU A 12 4.04 40.05 -6.42
N LEU A 13 4.18 39.66 -7.70
CA LEU A 13 5.47 39.38 -8.28
C LEU A 13 6.20 40.69 -8.60
N ASN A 14 7.39 40.85 -8.02
CA ASN A 14 8.29 41.97 -8.31
C ASN A 14 9.01 41.78 -9.66
N MET A 15 8.24 41.75 -10.76
CA MET A 15 8.73 41.66 -12.13
C MET A 15 7.94 42.62 -13.02
N THR A 16 8.57 43.08 -14.10
CA THR A 16 7.88 43.96 -15.08
C THR A 16 6.89 43.16 -15.92
N GLU A 17 5.84 43.81 -16.44
CA GLU A 17 4.80 43.14 -17.25
C GLU A 17 5.38 42.52 -18.55
N GLU A 18 6.45 43.13 -19.08
CA GLU A 18 7.19 42.60 -20.24
C GLU A 18 7.90 41.28 -19.95
N GLU A 19 8.37 41.08 -18.72
CA GLU A 19 9.03 39.83 -18.31
C GLU A 19 8.01 38.74 -17.98
N ILE A 20 6.86 39.12 -17.43
CA ILE A 20 5.75 38.20 -17.14
C ILE A 20 5.18 37.63 -18.44
N ALA A 21 5.05 38.45 -19.49
CA ALA A 21 4.57 38.01 -20.80
C ALA A 21 5.43 36.93 -21.47
N LYS A 22 6.70 36.76 -21.03
CA LYS A 22 7.59 35.69 -21.52
C LYS A 22 7.28 34.33 -20.91
N TYR A 23 6.54 34.28 -19.80
CA TYR A 23 6.17 33.03 -19.12
C TYR A 23 4.70 32.72 -19.32
N ASP A 24 4.42 31.52 -19.82
CA ASP A 24 3.05 31.04 -19.93
C ASP A 24 2.49 30.78 -18.52
N ARG A 25 1.30 31.34 -18.25
CA ARG A 25 0.51 31.14 -17.00
C ARG A 25 1.06 31.80 -15.73
N LEU A 26 1.95 32.79 -15.85
CA LEU A 26 2.41 33.60 -14.72
C LEU A 26 1.50 34.83 -14.55
N LYS A 27 0.90 35.02 -13.37
CA LYS A 27 0.10 36.22 -13.03
C LYS A 27 0.95 37.21 -12.23
N LYS A 28 0.68 38.52 -12.35
CA LYS A 28 1.36 39.56 -11.54
C LYS A 28 0.91 39.50 -10.07
N ASN A 29 -0.38 39.27 -9.85
CA ASN A 29 -0.98 39.17 -8.52
C ASN A 29 -1.62 37.79 -8.35
N TYR A 30 -1.41 37.18 -7.19
CA TYR A 30 -2.02 35.92 -6.77
C TYR A 30 -2.82 36.12 -5.49
N GLU A 31 -3.98 35.48 -5.42
CA GLU A 31 -4.85 35.41 -4.26
C GLU A 31 -5.55 34.05 -4.31
N ASP A 32 -4.84 33.02 -3.87
CA ASP A 32 -5.24 31.62 -3.93
C ASP A 32 -4.57 30.88 -2.76
N PRO A 33 -4.93 29.61 -2.47
CA PRO A 33 -4.23 28.82 -1.46
C PRO A 33 -2.72 28.74 -1.71
N THR A 34 -1.92 28.80 -0.64
CA THR A 34 -0.45 28.92 -0.70
C THR A 34 0.19 27.83 -1.55
N TYR A 35 -0.31 26.59 -1.45
CA TYR A 35 0.22 25.48 -2.25
C TYR A 35 -0.07 25.63 -3.75
N GLU A 36 -1.18 26.26 -4.14
CA GLU A 36 -1.52 26.53 -5.54
C GLU A 36 -0.66 27.66 -6.10
N VAL A 37 -0.50 28.75 -5.35
CA VAL A 37 0.34 29.88 -5.74
C VAL A 37 1.78 29.43 -5.95
N VAL A 38 2.37 28.76 -4.94
CA VAL A 38 3.76 28.28 -5.02
C VAL A 38 3.92 27.28 -6.18
N SER A 39 3.02 26.30 -6.31
CA SER A 39 3.13 25.30 -7.37
C SER A 39 2.96 25.90 -8.77
N GLY A 40 2.04 26.85 -8.95
CA GLY A 40 1.82 27.58 -10.19
C GLY A 40 3.05 28.36 -10.63
N ILE A 41 3.65 29.12 -9.71
CA ILE A 41 4.89 29.88 -9.97
C ILE A 41 6.04 28.93 -10.32
N PHE A 42 6.26 27.86 -9.54
CA PHE A 42 7.31 26.89 -9.83
C PHE A 42 7.12 26.23 -11.19
N ARG A 43 5.89 25.89 -11.58
CA ARG A 43 5.59 25.31 -12.90
C ARG A 43 5.91 26.29 -14.03
N ALA A 44 5.53 27.56 -13.88
CA ALA A 44 5.77 28.59 -14.89
C ALA A 44 7.28 28.84 -15.07
N LEU A 45 8.04 28.97 -13.98
CA LEU A 45 9.47 29.27 -14.02
C LEU A 45 10.33 28.06 -14.42
N SER A 46 10.06 26.88 -13.86
CA SER A 46 10.86 25.68 -14.14
C SER A 46 10.52 25.00 -15.46
N LYS A 47 9.36 25.33 -16.05
CA LYS A 47 8.78 24.65 -17.23
C LYS A 47 8.64 23.13 -17.04
N LYS A 48 8.65 22.64 -15.79
CA LYS A 48 8.44 21.22 -15.46
C LYS A 48 7.00 20.99 -15.04
N LYS A 49 6.42 19.89 -15.52
CA LYS A 49 5.08 19.46 -15.14
C LYS A 49 5.06 19.04 -13.67
N ILE A 50 4.10 19.54 -12.91
CA ILE A 50 3.84 19.07 -11.55
C ILE A 50 3.29 17.64 -11.63
N ILE A 51 3.91 16.73 -10.89
CA ILE A 51 3.45 15.35 -10.78
C ILE A 51 2.48 15.28 -9.59
N GLY A 52 1.20 15.09 -9.87
CA GLY A 52 0.19 14.81 -8.86
C GLY A 52 0.11 13.32 -8.50
N THR A 53 -0.63 13.01 -7.45
CA THR A 53 -1.07 11.65 -7.13
C THR A 53 -1.85 11.09 -8.31
N GLY A 54 -1.31 10.07 -8.97
CA GLY A 54 -1.87 9.49 -10.19
C GLY A 54 -3.09 8.60 -9.94
N ASN A 55 -3.33 7.64 -10.85
CA ASN A 55 -4.46 6.70 -10.80
C ASN A 55 -4.35 5.62 -9.70
N PHE A 56 -3.40 5.72 -8.76
CA PHE A 56 -3.39 4.85 -7.59
C PHE A 56 -4.61 5.18 -6.74
N GLN A 57 -5.67 4.44 -7.01
CA GLN A 57 -6.95 4.53 -6.34
C GLN A 57 -7.14 3.21 -5.60
N ARG A 58 -7.37 3.33 -4.30
CA ARG A 58 -7.67 2.20 -3.44
C ARG A 58 -9.06 1.67 -3.83
N TYR A 59 -9.11 0.68 -4.72
CA TYR A 59 -10.36 0.03 -5.09
C TYR A 59 -10.82 -0.84 -3.92
N VAL A 60 -12.05 -0.61 -3.47
CA VAL A 60 -12.79 -1.59 -2.68
C VAL A 60 -13.86 -2.11 -3.62
N ALA A 61 -13.88 -3.41 -3.87
CA ALA A 61 -15.01 -4.03 -4.56
C ALA A 61 -16.27 -3.72 -3.75
N LEU A 62 -17.21 -2.97 -4.31
CA LEU A 62 -18.56 -2.92 -3.75
C LEU A 62 -19.13 -4.35 -3.82
N PRO A 63 -19.97 -4.78 -2.86
CA PRO A 63 -20.72 -6.01 -3.01
C PRO A 63 -21.44 -5.95 -4.36
N GLU A 64 -21.26 -7.02 -5.14
CA GLU A 64 -21.68 -7.13 -6.53
C GLU A 64 -23.15 -6.71 -6.68
N SER A 65 -23.40 -5.50 -7.20
CA SER A 65 -24.76 -5.14 -7.61
C SER A 65 -25.05 -5.85 -8.93
N THR A 66 -26.20 -6.51 -8.99
CA THR A 66 -26.70 -7.28 -10.14
C THR A 66 -27.12 -6.39 -11.33
N ASP A 67 -26.94 -5.08 -11.24
CA ASP A 67 -27.32 -4.13 -12.27
C ASP A 67 -26.20 -3.95 -13.31
N LEU A 68 -26.40 -4.55 -14.50
CA LEU A 68 -25.46 -4.48 -15.62
C LEU A 68 -25.27 -3.07 -16.18
N SER A 69 -26.17 -2.11 -15.91
CA SER A 69 -26.06 -0.73 -16.42
C SER A 69 -24.99 0.11 -15.70
N ALA A 70 -24.63 -0.25 -14.47
CA ALA A 70 -23.64 0.46 -13.65
C ALA A 70 -22.18 0.07 -13.95
N ARG A 71 -21.95 -1.03 -14.69
CA ARG A 71 -20.60 -1.60 -14.91
C ARG A 71 -19.67 -0.77 -15.79
N ARG A 72 -20.17 0.18 -16.58
CA ARG A 72 -19.34 0.96 -17.53
C ARG A 72 -18.94 2.36 -17.06
N SER A 73 -19.51 2.89 -15.98
CA SER A 73 -19.27 4.28 -15.58
C SER A 73 -19.37 4.55 -14.07
N HIS A 74 -18.88 3.63 -13.24
CA HIS A 74 -18.85 3.84 -11.80
C HIS A 74 -17.55 3.33 -11.16
N ARG A 75 -16.46 4.08 -11.38
CA ARG A 75 -15.36 4.13 -10.42
C ARG A 75 -15.65 5.24 -9.42
N VAL A 76 -16.39 4.91 -8.37
CA VAL A 76 -16.61 5.85 -7.27
C VAL A 76 -15.29 6.03 -6.52
N ARG A 77 -14.92 7.30 -6.35
CA ARG A 77 -13.74 7.76 -5.61
C ARG A 77 -13.88 7.31 -4.15
N ASN A 78 -13.18 6.25 -3.73
CA ASN A 78 -13.11 5.92 -2.31
C ASN A 78 -11.93 6.68 -1.70
N PRO A 79 -12.15 7.73 -0.87
CA PRO A 79 -11.10 8.18 0.02
C PRO A 79 -10.69 6.97 0.88
N SER A 80 -9.39 6.79 1.17
CA SER A 80 -8.95 5.91 2.25
C SER A 80 -9.79 6.16 3.53
N ARG A 81 -9.70 5.33 4.58
CA ARG A 81 -10.40 5.63 5.85
C ARG A 81 -10.17 7.09 6.35
N ASP A 82 -9.06 7.71 5.93
CA ASP A 82 -8.71 9.12 6.16
C ASP A 82 -8.61 10.01 4.89
N GLY A 83 -9.02 9.53 3.71
CA GLY A 83 -8.90 10.27 2.44
C GLY A 83 -7.48 10.53 1.96
N HIS A 84 -6.48 9.86 2.55
CA HIS A 84 -5.08 10.06 2.22
C HIS A 84 -4.62 9.10 1.09
N PRO A 85 -4.09 9.61 -0.05
CA PRO A 85 -3.71 8.80 -1.21
C PRO A 85 -2.34 8.09 -1.06
N ALA A 86 -1.88 7.91 0.17
CA ALA A 86 -0.56 7.35 0.47
C ALA A 86 -0.67 6.20 1.46
N VAL A 87 0.26 5.26 1.36
CA VAL A 87 0.40 4.12 2.25
C VAL A 87 1.38 4.46 3.35
N LYS A 88 1.00 4.29 4.62
CA LYS A 88 1.92 4.48 5.74
C LYS A 88 2.94 3.35 5.76
N ALA A 89 4.21 3.72 5.85
CA ALA A 89 5.31 2.77 5.86
C ALA A 89 6.54 3.35 6.58
N ASN A 90 7.43 2.46 6.99
CA ASN A 90 8.71 2.84 7.56
C ASN A 90 9.83 2.45 6.61
N LEU A 91 10.72 3.39 6.26
CA LEU A 91 11.97 3.07 5.57
C LEU A 91 13.09 3.06 6.62
N LYS A 92 13.64 1.88 6.92
CA LYS A 92 14.50 1.68 8.10
C LYS A 92 13.75 2.12 9.37
N ALA A 93 14.34 2.99 10.19
CA ALA A 93 13.72 3.54 11.40
C ALA A 93 12.91 4.83 11.16
N VAL A 94 12.69 5.23 9.90
CA VAL A 94 12.03 6.50 9.57
C VAL A 94 10.61 6.23 9.10
N GLN A 95 9.63 6.72 9.86
CA GLN A 95 8.22 6.71 9.47
C GLN A 95 7.93 7.76 8.38
N GLY A 96 7.11 7.41 7.41
CA GLY A 96 6.66 8.31 6.36
C GLY A 96 5.45 7.80 5.60
N ASP A 97 5.13 8.51 4.53
CA ASP A 97 4.02 8.20 3.63
C ASP A 97 4.57 7.82 2.25
N LEU A 98 4.12 6.68 1.72
CA LEU A 98 4.52 6.14 0.43
C LEU A 98 3.45 6.43 -0.62
N PHE A 99 3.80 7.21 -1.62
CA PHE A 99 2.94 7.57 -2.73
C PHE A 99 3.29 6.73 -3.97
N LEU A 100 2.31 5.97 -4.44
CA LEU A 100 2.40 5.22 -5.69
C LEU A 100 1.90 6.11 -6.83
N LEU A 101 2.84 6.73 -7.56
CA LEU A 101 2.57 7.64 -8.67
C LEU A 101 2.60 6.88 -10.01
N GLU A 102 2.20 7.55 -11.09
CA GLU A 102 2.05 6.90 -12.40
C GLU A 102 3.35 6.32 -12.96
N LYS A 103 4.48 6.97 -12.67
CA LYS A 103 5.83 6.63 -13.13
C LYS A 103 6.84 6.40 -12.00
N TYR A 104 6.46 6.74 -10.77
CA TYR A 104 7.38 6.78 -9.63
C TYR A 104 6.74 6.19 -8.39
N VAL A 105 7.57 5.64 -7.51
CA VAL A 105 7.24 5.43 -6.11
C VAL A 105 7.96 6.53 -5.32
N PHE A 106 7.20 7.32 -4.56
CA PHE A 106 7.75 8.46 -3.83
C PHE A 106 7.48 8.31 -2.34
N PHE A 107 8.54 8.17 -1.56
CA PHE A 107 8.47 8.12 -0.11
C PHE A 107 8.75 9.50 0.48
N VAL A 108 7.74 10.07 1.14
CA VAL A 108 7.83 11.35 1.81
C VAL A 108 8.15 11.12 3.27
N SER A 109 9.33 11.58 3.69
CA SER A 109 9.79 11.56 5.07
C SER A 109 10.77 12.71 5.31
N LYS A 110 11.49 12.68 6.44
CA LYS A 110 12.62 13.60 6.68
C LYS A 110 13.67 13.53 5.57
N GLN A 111 13.85 12.37 4.95
CA GLN A 111 14.71 12.16 3.79
C GLN A 111 13.87 11.59 2.63
N PRO A 112 13.37 12.44 1.74
CA PRO A 112 12.53 12.00 0.62
C PRO A 112 13.28 11.04 -0.30
N THR A 113 12.62 9.98 -0.73
CA THR A 113 13.19 9.00 -1.67
C THR A 113 12.27 8.85 -2.86
N LEU A 114 12.81 9.02 -4.07
CA LEU A 114 12.09 8.88 -5.34
C LEU A 114 12.68 7.70 -6.11
N ILE A 115 11.81 6.76 -6.51
CA ILE A 115 12.18 5.54 -7.23
C ILE A 115 11.39 5.53 -8.54
N GLU A 116 12.04 5.36 -9.69
CA GLU A 116 11.31 5.21 -10.95
C GLU A 116 10.76 3.78 -11.08
N LEU A 117 9.50 3.64 -11.52
CA LEU A 117 8.91 2.32 -11.75
C LEU A 117 9.68 1.53 -12.82
N SER A 118 10.28 2.22 -13.81
CA SER A 118 11.15 1.64 -14.83
C SER A 118 12.43 1.03 -14.26
N ASP A 119 12.90 1.52 -13.12
CA ASP A 119 14.11 1.03 -12.45
C ASP A 119 13.84 -0.11 -11.48
N ILE A 120 12.59 -0.45 -11.23
CA ILE A 120 12.24 -1.58 -10.38
C ILE A 120 12.47 -2.88 -11.16
N HIS A 121 13.28 -3.77 -10.59
CA HIS A 121 13.44 -5.13 -11.09
C HIS A 121 12.32 -6.02 -10.58
N GLN A 122 12.07 -5.97 -9.27
CA GLN A 122 11.07 -6.79 -8.59
C GLN A 122 10.67 -6.16 -7.25
N VAL A 123 9.44 -6.37 -6.84
CA VAL A 123 8.94 -6.09 -5.48
C VAL A 123 8.65 -7.41 -4.78
N VAL A 124 9.13 -7.56 -3.55
CA VAL A 124 8.90 -8.74 -2.72
C VAL A 124 8.10 -8.33 -1.50
N PHE A 125 6.97 -9.02 -1.26
CA PHE A 125 6.15 -8.87 -0.08
C PHE A 125 6.48 -10.01 0.90
N SER A 126 6.87 -9.67 2.13
CA SER A 126 7.23 -10.63 3.17
C SER A 126 6.49 -10.35 4.46
N ARG A 127 6.16 -11.39 5.22
CA ARG A 127 5.61 -11.23 6.57
C ARG A 127 6.75 -10.98 7.56
N LEU A 128 6.54 -10.05 8.49
CA LEU A 128 7.26 -10.05 9.75
C LEU A 128 6.69 -11.20 10.60
N GLY A 129 7.56 -12.13 10.98
CA GLY A 129 7.19 -13.47 11.42
C GLY A 129 6.20 -13.57 12.58
N THR A 130 5.62 -14.76 12.70
CA THR A 130 4.73 -15.26 13.77
C THR A 130 5.29 -15.15 15.19
N SER A 131 6.55 -14.72 15.35
CA SER A 131 7.23 -14.57 16.63
C SER A 131 7.14 -13.17 17.27
N MET A 132 6.55 -12.16 16.59
CA MET A 132 6.66 -10.74 16.97
C MET A 132 5.39 -10.09 17.56
N GLY A 133 4.56 -10.87 18.27
CA GLY A 133 3.41 -10.36 19.02
C GLY A 133 2.22 -9.92 18.14
N ALA A 134 1.07 -9.68 18.79
CA ALA A 134 -0.22 -9.49 18.11
C ALA A 134 -0.28 -8.32 17.10
N ASN A 135 0.54 -7.28 17.28
CA ASN A 135 0.58 -6.12 16.38
C ASN A 135 1.38 -6.38 15.09
N ALA A 136 2.44 -7.19 15.12
CA ALA A 136 3.20 -7.55 13.92
C ALA A 136 2.38 -8.40 12.95
N ALA A 137 1.39 -9.14 13.46
CA ALA A 137 0.49 -9.96 12.66
C ALA A 137 -0.41 -9.16 11.68
N ARG A 138 -0.53 -7.84 11.85
CA ARG A 138 -1.40 -6.97 11.02
C ARG A 138 -0.64 -6.21 9.94
N THR A 139 0.69 -6.35 9.86
CA THR A 139 1.52 -5.62 8.90
C THR A 139 2.40 -6.53 8.07
N PHE A 140 2.88 -6.04 6.94
CA PHE A 140 3.86 -6.70 6.09
C PHE A 140 5.00 -5.74 5.72
N ASP A 141 6.06 -6.35 5.21
CA ASP A 141 7.22 -5.65 4.66
C ASP A 141 7.20 -5.76 3.14
N MET A 142 7.54 -4.65 2.48
CA MET A 142 7.65 -4.53 1.04
C MET A 142 9.07 -4.15 0.68
N LYS A 143 9.79 -5.06 0.04
CA LYS A 143 11.14 -4.85 -0.46
C LYS A 143 11.11 -4.50 -1.94
N ILE A 144 11.60 -3.32 -2.31
CA ILE A 144 11.78 -2.91 -3.70
C ILE A 144 13.24 -3.18 -4.10
N VAL A 145 13.43 -4.06 -5.07
CA VAL A 145 14.74 -4.36 -5.66
C VAL A 145 14.87 -3.56 -6.94
N THR A 146 15.84 -2.64 -6.99
CA THR A 146 16.13 -1.86 -8.20
C THR A 146 17.05 -2.65 -9.14
N LYS A 147 17.00 -2.31 -10.44
CA LYS A 147 17.91 -2.86 -11.46
C LYS A 147 19.37 -2.53 -11.18
N GLY A 148 19.65 -1.43 -10.48
CA GLY A 148 20.99 -1.02 -10.04
C GLY A 148 21.55 -1.82 -8.85
N GLY A 149 20.84 -2.85 -8.36
CA GLY A 149 21.29 -3.71 -7.27
C GLY A 149 21.07 -3.13 -5.86
N SER A 150 20.54 -1.91 -5.75
CA SER A 150 20.15 -1.33 -4.46
C SER A 150 18.74 -1.80 -4.06
N ASP A 151 18.55 -2.12 -2.79
CA ASP A 151 17.26 -2.54 -2.23
C ASP A 151 16.74 -1.56 -1.17
N LEU A 152 15.41 -1.36 -1.18
CA LEU A 152 14.71 -0.50 -0.25
C LEU A 152 13.61 -1.32 0.42
N THR A 153 13.74 -1.55 1.72
CA THR A 153 12.74 -2.29 2.52
C THR A 153 11.85 -1.32 3.27
N PHE A 154 10.59 -1.30 2.90
CA PHE A 154 9.52 -0.60 3.58
C PHE A 154 8.83 -1.54 4.55
N THR A 155 8.84 -1.22 5.84
CA THR A 155 8.28 -2.07 6.89
C THR A 155 7.01 -1.47 7.48
N SER A 156 6.30 -2.28 8.27
CA SER A 156 5.09 -1.86 9.00
C SER A 156 3.95 -1.37 8.09
N VAL A 157 3.85 -1.91 6.86
CA VAL A 157 2.74 -1.60 5.95
C VAL A 157 1.52 -2.40 6.38
N ASN A 158 0.36 -1.77 6.52
CA ASN A 158 -0.87 -2.47 6.96
C ASN A 158 -1.30 -3.53 5.93
N LYS A 159 -1.64 -4.75 6.39
CA LYS A 159 -2.07 -5.89 5.55
C LYS A 159 -3.24 -5.55 4.63
N GLU A 160 -4.14 -4.65 5.04
CA GLU A 160 -5.25 -4.15 4.22
C GLU A 160 -4.80 -3.45 2.93
N GLU A 161 -3.55 -3.00 2.85
CA GLU A 161 -3.00 -2.30 1.67
C GLU A 161 -2.42 -3.29 0.64
N HIS A 162 -2.19 -4.55 1.02
CA HIS A 162 -1.43 -5.49 0.21
C HIS A 162 -2.07 -5.75 -1.16
N GLU A 163 -3.37 -6.04 -1.20
CA GLU A 163 -4.06 -6.40 -2.45
C GLU A 163 -4.05 -5.23 -3.44
N VAL A 164 -4.28 -4.01 -2.94
CA VAL A 164 -4.30 -2.80 -3.75
C VAL A 164 -2.90 -2.45 -4.28
N VAL A 165 -1.87 -2.51 -3.43
CA VAL A 165 -0.49 -2.22 -3.82
C VAL A 165 0.03 -3.26 -4.82
N SER A 166 -0.24 -4.54 -4.56
CA SER A 166 0.17 -5.63 -5.45
C SER A 166 -0.50 -5.51 -6.83
N SER A 167 -1.82 -5.30 -6.87
CA SER A 167 -2.56 -5.13 -8.12
C SER A 167 -2.07 -3.93 -8.92
N TYR A 168 -1.83 -2.78 -8.25
CA TYR A 168 -1.29 -1.59 -8.92
C TYR A 168 0.08 -1.83 -9.55
N LEU A 169 0.98 -2.50 -8.83
CA LEU A 169 2.32 -2.81 -9.34
C LEU A 169 2.25 -3.77 -10.52
N GLN A 170 1.37 -4.78 -10.48
CA GLN A 170 1.14 -5.70 -11.59
C GLN A 170 0.55 -4.99 -12.82
N ASP A 171 -0.42 -4.08 -12.64
CA ASP A 171 -0.97 -3.24 -13.72
C ASP A 171 0.11 -2.37 -14.37
N LYS A 172 1.09 -1.92 -13.57
CA LYS A 172 2.27 -1.20 -14.04
C LYS A 172 3.37 -2.09 -14.62
N LYS A 173 3.11 -3.39 -14.78
CA LYS A 173 4.02 -4.41 -15.30
C LYS A 173 5.29 -4.58 -14.45
N VAL A 174 5.21 -4.26 -13.16
CA VAL A 174 6.27 -4.52 -12.19
C VAL A 174 6.14 -5.96 -11.69
N LYS A 175 7.25 -6.70 -11.66
CA LYS A 175 7.27 -8.07 -11.14
C LYS A 175 7.03 -8.04 -9.64
N THR A 176 6.05 -8.79 -9.15
CA THR A 176 5.77 -8.95 -7.72
C THR A 176 5.98 -10.40 -7.29
N LYS A 177 6.54 -10.62 -6.10
CA LYS A 177 6.63 -11.92 -5.43
C LYS A 177 6.00 -11.80 -4.05
N ASN A 178 5.12 -12.74 -3.71
CA ASN A 178 4.43 -12.76 -2.44
C ASN A 178 4.91 -13.94 -1.59
N GLU A 179 5.75 -13.66 -0.58
CA GLU A 179 6.26 -14.64 0.39
C GLU A 179 5.42 -14.64 1.68
N MET A 180 4.32 -13.89 1.72
CA MET A 180 3.45 -13.84 2.90
C MET A 180 2.55 -15.08 3.04
N MET A 181 2.28 -15.77 1.93
CA MET A 181 1.38 -16.92 1.87
C MET A 181 2.10 -18.23 2.26
N GLU A 182 3.40 -18.35 1.97
CA GLU A 182 4.20 -19.54 2.30
C GLU A 182 4.36 -19.76 3.81
N GLY A 183 4.13 -18.71 4.63
CA GLY A 183 4.12 -18.80 6.09
C GLY A 183 2.78 -19.16 6.72
N GLU A 184 1.69 -19.21 5.94
CA GLU A 184 0.41 -19.81 6.36
C GLU A 184 0.39 -21.27 5.91
N LEU A 185 1.27 -22.09 6.49
CA LEU A 185 0.89 -23.49 6.63
C LEU A 185 -0.43 -23.48 7.41
N PRO A 186 -1.51 -24.11 6.91
CA PRO A 186 -2.65 -24.35 7.77
C PRO A 186 -2.07 -25.04 9.00
N ILE A 187 -2.31 -24.46 10.16
CA ILE A 187 -2.27 -25.22 11.40
C ILE A 187 -3.34 -26.28 11.13
N ALA A 188 -2.91 -27.44 10.62
CA ALA A 188 -3.70 -28.64 10.73
C ALA A 188 -4.02 -28.67 12.21
N LEU A 189 -5.30 -28.46 12.52
CA LEU A 189 -5.84 -28.90 13.78
C LEU A 189 -5.42 -30.37 13.81
N ASP A 190 -4.43 -30.69 14.64
CA ASP A 190 -4.31 -32.03 15.20
C ASP A 190 -5.61 -32.24 15.99
N ASP A 191 -6.69 -32.53 15.26
CA ASP A 191 -7.83 -33.25 15.78
C ASP A 191 -7.32 -34.70 15.92
N GLU A 192 -6.53 -34.95 16.97
CA GLU A 192 -6.34 -36.28 17.55
C GLU A 192 -7.67 -36.72 18.18
N ASP A 193 -8.69 -36.95 17.35
CA ASP A 193 -9.94 -37.59 17.77
C ASP A 193 -9.84 -39.11 17.50
N GLU A 194 -9.45 -39.80 18.58
CA GLU A 194 -9.90 -41.13 19.01
C GLU A 194 -10.40 -42.14 17.94
N GLU A 195 -9.50 -42.93 17.35
CA GLU A 195 -9.85 -44.29 16.88
C GLU A 195 -9.89 -45.28 18.06
N MET A 196 -10.93 -45.18 18.89
CA MET A 196 -11.32 -46.26 19.81
C MET A 196 -12.13 -47.32 19.03
N GLN A 197 -11.43 -48.31 18.47
CA GLN A 197 -12.04 -49.56 18.00
C GLN A 197 -11.34 -50.76 18.63
N SER A 198 -12.02 -51.42 19.59
CA SER A 198 -12.16 -52.88 19.54
C SER A 198 -13.12 -53.44 20.61
N VAL A 199 -14.17 -54.08 20.09
CA VAL A 199 -14.86 -55.31 20.53
C VAL A 199 -15.80 -55.27 21.75
N ALA A 200 -17.10 -55.32 21.44
CA ALA A 200 -18.15 -55.85 22.30
C ALA A 200 -18.46 -57.31 21.93
N SER A 201 -18.49 -58.22 22.91
CA SER A 201 -19.32 -59.45 22.95
C SER A 201 -19.10 -60.14 24.31
N SER A 202 -19.97 -59.95 25.30
CA SER A 202 -21.08 -60.84 25.72
C SER A 202 -20.71 -62.24 26.23
N GLY A 203 -21.19 -62.58 27.43
CA GLY A 203 -21.61 -63.95 27.77
C GLY A 203 -20.70 -64.71 28.73
N GLU A 204 -21.11 -64.71 30.01
CA GLU A 204 -21.36 -65.90 30.84
C GLU A 204 -20.50 -67.16 30.59
N GLU A 205 -19.70 -67.59 31.58
CA GLU A 205 -19.81 -68.91 32.25
C GLU A 205 -18.63 -69.14 33.21
N ALA A 206 -18.91 -69.58 34.43
CA ALA A 206 -17.92 -69.90 35.45
C ALA A 206 -17.28 -71.28 35.20
N PRO A 207 -16.01 -71.52 35.60
CA PRO A 207 -15.55 -72.86 35.91
C PRO A 207 -15.34 -73.03 37.42
N LYS A 208 -16.02 -74.04 37.97
CA LYS A 208 -15.78 -74.65 39.29
C LYS A 208 -14.76 -75.82 39.14
N PRO A 209 -14.34 -76.49 40.23
CA PRO A 209 -12.94 -76.65 40.63
C PRO A 209 -12.33 -78.04 40.30
N ARG A 210 -11.02 -78.22 40.59
CA ARG A 210 -10.38 -79.36 41.31
C ARG A 210 -8.84 -79.21 41.21
N ARG A 211 -8.10 -79.07 42.32
CA ARG A 211 -7.68 -80.04 43.36
C ARG A 211 -6.50 -80.93 42.88
N GLY A 212 -5.37 -80.76 43.57
CA GLY A 212 -4.15 -81.56 43.55
C GLY A 212 -3.26 -81.06 44.66
#